data_AF-B9FQJ3-F1
#
_entry.id   AF-B9FQJ3-F1
#
_cell.length_a   1.000
_cell.length_b   1.000
_cell.length_c   1.000
_cell.angle_alpha   90.00
_cell.angle_beta   90.00
_cell.angle_gamma   90.00
#
_symmetry.space_group_name_H-M   'P 1'
#
loop_
_entity.id
_entity.type
_entity.pdbx_description
1 polymer ?
#
loop_
_entity_poly.entity_id
_entity_poly.type
_entity_poly.pdbx_seq_one_letter_code
_entity_poly.pdbx_strand_id
1 'polypeptide(L)'
;MLRVHRADLGVLRRRNPVLGCILVGGGGRRILRLRAYSSASARIWRKPEEGWMKLNFDGSSKHSTGIASIGGVYRDHDGAFLLGYAERIGTATSSVAELAALRRGLELAVRNGWRRVWAEGDSKAVVDVVCDRADVQSEEDLRLCREIAALLPQLDDMAVSHVRRGGNKVAHGFAELGHRATRPRVWRVKFV
;
A
#
# COMPACT_ATOMS: atom_id res chain seq x y z
N MET A 1 55.16 -0.15 10.96
CA MET A 1 54.39 0.62 9.97
C MET A 1 53.46 -0.36 9.24
N LEU A 2 52.30 -0.69 9.82
CA LEU A 2 51.35 -1.65 9.24
C LEU A 2 50.09 -0.92 8.78
N ARG A 3 49.68 -1.22 7.55
CA ARG A 3 48.54 -0.69 6.81
C ARG A 3 47.24 -0.83 7.60
N VAL A 4 46.47 0.26 7.66
CA VAL A 4 45.06 0.24 8.05
C VAL A 4 44.26 -0.26 6.84
N HIS A 5 43.69 -1.46 6.93
CA HIS A 5 42.65 -1.89 6.01
C HIS A 5 41.36 -1.14 6.35
N ARG A 6 40.81 -0.43 5.36
CA ARG A 6 39.44 0.12 5.40
C ARG A 6 38.47 -1.02 5.70
N ALA A 7 37.75 -0.92 6.82
CA ALA A 7 36.53 -1.68 7.04
C ALA A 7 35.36 -0.88 6.45
N ASP A 8 34.59 -1.54 5.61
CA ASP A 8 33.37 -1.04 4.99
C ASP A 8 32.40 -0.47 6.02
N LEU A 9 32.07 0.82 5.88
CA LEU A 9 30.90 1.42 6.50
C LEU A 9 29.65 0.84 5.83
N GLY A 10 29.24 -0.35 6.27
CA GLY A 10 27.98 -0.94 5.87
C GLY A 10 26.84 0.01 6.22
N VAL A 11 26.12 0.47 5.19
CA VAL A 11 24.85 1.18 5.34
C VAL A 11 23.96 0.32 6.22
N LEU A 12 23.66 0.78 7.43
CA LEU A 12 22.70 0.16 8.33
C LEU A 12 21.37 0.04 7.58
N ARG A 13 21.04 -1.16 7.11
CA ARG A 13 19.71 -1.45 6.55
C ARG A 13 18.67 -1.12 7.60
N ARG A 14 17.85 -0.09 7.35
CA ARG A 14 16.69 0.22 8.18
C ARG A 14 15.71 -0.95 8.04
N ARG A 15 15.60 -1.81 9.07
CA ARG A 15 14.71 -2.97 9.05
C ARG A 15 13.28 -2.53 8.74
N ASN A 16 12.65 -3.19 7.77
CA ASN A 16 11.28 -2.94 7.41
C ASN A 16 10.33 -3.53 8.47
N PRO A 17 9.50 -2.72 9.14
CA PRO A 17 8.60 -3.19 10.21
C PRO A 17 7.46 -4.08 9.70
N VAL A 18 7.11 -4.00 8.40
CA VAL A 18 6.06 -4.82 7.79
C VAL A 18 6.42 -6.31 7.86
N LEU A 19 7.71 -6.65 7.67
CA LEU A 19 8.20 -8.02 7.79
C LEU A 19 8.07 -8.57 9.23
N GLY A 20 8.30 -7.73 10.23
CA GLY A 20 8.22 -8.10 11.64
C GLY A 20 6.84 -8.67 12.01
N CYS A 21 5.76 -8.10 11.47
CA CYS A 21 4.40 -8.60 11.68
C CYS A 21 4.07 -9.87 10.87
N ILE A 22 4.84 -10.18 9.81
CA ILE A 22 4.66 -11.37 8.98
C ILE A 22 5.31 -12.61 9.62
N LEU A 23 6.32 -12.42 10.48
CA LEU A 23 7.22 -13.50 10.95
C LEU A 23 7.14 -13.87 12.45
N VAL A 24 6.31 -13.26 13.29
CA VAL A 24 6.21 -13.68 14.71
C VAL A 24 5.43 -15.01 14.83
N GLY A 25 6.16 -16.11 14.64
CA GLY A 25 5.73 -17.47 14.94
C GLY A 25 6.06 -17.83 16.39
N GLY A 26 5.03 -18.13 17.18
CA GLY A 26 5.16 -18.64 18.53
C GLY A 26 3.82 -18.67 19.27
N GLY A 27 2.98 -19.66 18.95
CA GLY A 27 1.71 -19.90 19.65
C GLY A 27 0.45 -19.65 18.80
N GLY A 28 0.20 -20.51 17.81
CA GLY A 28 -1.17 -20.79 17.35
C GLY A 28 -1.90 -19.76 16.46
N ARG A 29 -1.27 -18.70 15.93
CA ARG A 29 -1.92 -17.79 14.96
C ARG A 29 -1.08 -17.45 13.72
N ARG A 30 -1.56 -18.00 12.59
CA ARG A 30 -1.73 -17.47 11.22
C ARG A 30 -0.56 -16.72 10.56
N ILE A 31 0.03 -17.40 9.57
CA ILE A 31 0.96 -16.84 8.58
C ILE A 31 0.20 -15.88 7.66
N LEU A 32 0.56 -14.59 7.66
CA LEU A 32 0.28 -13.70 6.52
C LEU A 32 1.09 -14.22 5.33
N ARG A 33 0.45 -14.93 4.39
CA ARG A 33 1.12 -15.24 3.14
C ARG A 33 1.10 -13.97 2.30
N LEU A 34 2.11 -13.12 2.47
CA LEU A 34 2.40 -12.08 1.51
C LEU A 34 2.75 -12.75 0.17
N ARG A 35 1.73 -13.04 -0.62
CA ARG A 35 1.87 -13.51 -1.99
C ARG A 35 2.13 -12.29 -2.83
N ALA A 36 3.41 -11.99 -3.02
CA ALA A 36 3.80 -11.07 -4.05
C ALA A 36 3.66 -11.77 -5.40
N TYR A 37 2.48 -11.66 -5.99
CA TYR A 37 2.22 -12.18 -7.33
C TYR A 37 3.16 -11.46 -8.30
N SER A 38 3.95 -12.23 -9.03
CA SER A 38 4.59 -11.80 -10.27
C SER A 38 3.48 -11.58 -11.31
N SER A 39 2.72 -10.50 -11.12
CA SER A 39 2.18 -9.77 -12.25
C SER A 39 3.39 -9.13 -12.91
N ALA A 40 4.07 -9.89 -13.76
CA ALA A 40 4.91 -9.27 -14.75
C ALA A 40 4.00 -8.29 -15.50
N SER A 41 4.12 -6.99 -15.20
CA SER A 41 3.71 -5.97 -16.16
C SER A 41 2.21 -6.01 -16.57
N ALA A 42 1.28 -6.53 -15.76
CA ALA A 42 -0.12 -6.60 -16.17
C ALA A 42 -0.66 -5.18 -16.42
N ARG A 43 -1.02 -4.89 -17.67
CA ARG A 43 -1.67 -3.62 -18.07
C ARG A 43 -3.17 -3.62 -17.79
N ILE A 44 -3.71 -4.78 -17.43
CA ILE A 44 -5.14 -5.02 -17.27
C ILE A 44 -5.37 -5.52 -15.84
N TRP A 45 -6.28 -4.85 -15.14
CA TRP A 45 -6.72 -5.25 -13.81
C TRP A 45 -7.52 -6.55 -13.87
N ARG A 46 -7.36 -7.42 -12.87
CA ARG A 46 -8.14 -8.66 -12.74
C ARG A 46 -8.86 -8.70 -11.39
N LYS A 47 -10.13 -9.13 -11.40
CA LYS A 47 -10.88 -9.38 -10.18
C LYS A 47 -10.19 -10.44 -9.30
N PRO A 48 -10.29 -10.34 -7.97
CA PRO A 48 -9.70 -11.34 -7.08
C PRO A 48 -10.53 -12.64 -7.06
N GLU A 49 -9.99 -13.66 -6.41
CA GLU A 49 -10.72 -14.89 -6.09
C GLU A 49 -11.83 -14.62 -5.06
N GLU A 50 -12.80 -15.53 -4.95
CA GLU A 50 -13.88 -15.44 -3.97
C GLU A 50 -13.35 -15.30 -2.53
N GLY A 51 -14.05 -14.49 -1.74
CA GLY A 51 -13.68 -14.19 -0.34
C GLY A 51 -12.57 -13.15 -0.17
N TRP A 52 -12.04 -12.58 -1.25
CA TRP A 52 -11.06 -11.48 -1.20
C TRP A 52 -11.67 -10.15 -1.61
N MET A 53 -11.24 -9.08 -0.92
CA MET A 53 -11.48 -7.71 -1.33
C MET A 53 -10.22 -7.14 -1.96
N LYS A 54 -10.29 -6.70 -3.22
CA LYS A 54 -9.16 -6.11 -3.92
C LYS A 54 -9.15 -4.60 -3.76
N LEU A 55 -8.09 -4.09 -3.13
CA LEU A 55 -7.76 -2.67 -3.05
C LEU A 55 -6.85 -2.30 -4.21
N ASN A 56 -7.24 -1.34 -5.02
CA ASN A 56 -6.31 -0.55 -5.82
C ASN A 56 -6.04 0.77 -5.11
N PHE A 57 -4.77 1.14 -4.93
CA PHE A 57 -4.37 2.40 -4.30
C PHE A 57 -3.41 3.17 -5.21
N ASP A 58 -3.43 4.50 -5.10
CA ASP A 58 -2.50 5.39 -5.79
C ASP A 58 -2.27 6.66 -4.95
N GLY A 59 -1.04 7.14 -4.96
CA GLY A 59 -0.61 8.41 -4.37
C GLY A 59 -0.08 9.35 -5.45
N SER A 60 -0.61 10.58 -5.49
CA SER A 60 -0.20 11.59 -6.47
C SER A 60 0.47 12.76 -5.76
N SER A 61 1.70 13.10 -6.14
CA SER A 61 2.42 14.30 -5.66
C SER A 61 2.81 15.19 -6.84
N LYS A 62 2.46 16.48 -6.76
CA LYS A 62 2.75 17.46 -7.81
C LYS A 62 4.18 17.97 -7.68
N HIS A 63 5.03 17.62 -8.64
CA HIS A 63 6.46 17.99 -8.64
C HIS A 63 6.74 19.47 -8.37
N SER A 64 5.93 20.39 -8.92
CA SER A 64 6.15 21.84 -8.76
C SER A 64 5.82 22.41 -7.38
N THR A 65 4.91 21.76 -6.63
CA THR A 65 4.40 22.31 -5.36
C THR A 65 4.60 21.39 -4.16
N GLY A 66 4.92 20.12 -4.40
CA GLY A 66 4.91 19.06 -3.40
C GLY A 66 3.51 18.68 -2.87
N ILE A 67 2.45 19.42 -3.24
CA ILE A 67 1.07 19.10 -2.85
C ILE A 67 0.74 17.70 -3.32
N ALA A 68 0.26 16.89 -2.38
CA ALA A 68 -0.02 15.49 -2.56
C ALA A 68 -1.46 15.13 -2.17
N SER A 69 -1.94 14.08 -2.80
CA SER A 69 -3.23 13.46 -2.54
C SER A 69 -3.12 11.95 -2.66
N ILE A 70 -4.11 11.28 -2.11
CA ILE A 70 -4.23 9.83 -2.15
C ILE A 70 -5.60 9.44 -2.67
N GLY A 71 -5.68 8.25 -3.25
CA GLY A 71 -6.94 7.67 -3.65
C GLY A 71 -6.87 6.16 -3.74
N GLY A 72 -8.05 5.55 -3.75
CA GLY A 72 -8.15 4.12 -3.96
C GLY A 72 -9.58 3.63 -4.06
N VAL A 73 -9.69 2.39 -4.50
CA VAL A 73 -10.96 1.70 -4.75
C VAL A 73 -10.89 0.26 -4.27
N TYR A 74 -11.94 -0.16 -3.57
CA TYR A 74 -12.21 -1.54 -3.25
C TYR A 74 -13.23 -2.13 -4.21
N ARG A 75 -12.91 -3.34 -4.68
CA ARG A 75 -13.79 -4.19 -5.48
C ARG A 75 -13.84 -5.60 -4.90
N ASP A 76 -14.99 -6.27 -5.01
CA ASP A 76 -15.15 -7.67 -4.61
C ASP A 76 -14.67 -8.65 -5.70
N HIS A 77 -14.94 -9.94 -5.48
CA HIS A 77 -14.60 -11.06 -6.37
C HIS A 77 -15.42 -11.11 -7.66
N ASP A 78 -16.53 -10.38 -7.75
CA ASP A 78 -17.25 -10.14 -9.00
C ASP A 78 -16.75 -8.90 -9.73
N GLY A 79 -15.85 -8.16 -9.09
CA GLY A 79 -15.32 -6.89 -9.57
C GLY A 79 -16.28 -5.74 -9.36
N ALA A 80 -17.35 -5.93 -8.59
CA ALA A 80 -18.28 -4.88 -8.24
C ALA A 80 -17.60 -3.86 -7.32
N PHE A 81 -17.90 -2.59 -7.55
CA PHE A 81 -17.41 -1.50 -6.71
C PHE A 81 -18.03 -1.61 -5.31
N LEU A 82 -17.19 -1.52 -4.27
CA LEU A 82 -17.66 -1.49 -2.89
C LEU A 82 -17.47 -0.12 -2.25
N LEU A 83 -16.27 0.43 -2.41
CA LEU A 83 -15.84 1.66 -1.77
C LEU A 83 -14.78 2.38 -2.59
N GLY A 84 -14.84 3.71 -2.61
CA GLY A 84 -13.77 4.56 -3.12
C GLY A 84 -13.39 5.60 -2.08
N TYR A 85 -12.15 6.05 -2.06
CA TYR A 85 -11.70 7.16 -1.21
C TYR A 85 -10.78 8.10 -1.97
N ALA A 86 -10.80 9.38 -1.58
CA ALA A 86 -9.93 10.41 -2.11
C ALA A 86 -9.68 11.48 -1.04
N GLU A 87 -8.43 11.89 -0.89
CA GLU A 87 -8.02 12.81 0.18
C GLU A 87 -6.78 13.62 -0.24
N ARG A 88 -6.79 14.93 0.04
CA ARG A 88 -5.58 15.76 -0.01
C ARG A 88 -4.81 15.55 1.30
N ILE A 89 -3.50 15.29 1.21
CA ILE A 89 -2.67 14.95 2.37
C ILE A 89 -1.58 16.00 2.68
N GLY A 90 -1.74 17.22 2.18
CA GLY A 90 -0.75 18.28 2.35
C GLY A 90 0.42 18.11 1.38
N THR A 91 1.66 18.27 1.86
CA THR A 91 2.87 18.12 1.06
C THR A 91 3.55 16.79 1.37
N ALA A 92 3.88 16.01 0.33
CA ALA A 92 4.54 14.72 0.48
C ALA A 92 5.33 14.34 -0.78
N THR A 93 6.32 13.46 -0.63
CA THR A 93 6.98 12.81 -1.78
C THR A 93 6.04 11.80 -2.42
N SER A 94 6.37 11.34 -3.63
CA SER A 94 5.59 10.31 -4.32
C SER A 94 5.51 9.01 -3.50
N SER A 95 6.62 8.57 -2.89
CA SER A 95 6.66 7.35 -2.06
C SER A 95 5.79 7.48 -0.82
N VAL A 96 5.84 8.64 -0.14
CA VAL A 96 5.02 8.92 1.05
C VAL A 96 3.53 8.95 0.68
N ALA A 97 3.16 9.55 -0.46
CA ALA A 97 1.77 9.57 -0.91
C ALA A 97 1.24 8.16 -1.20
N GLU A 98 2.03 7.32 -1.86
CA GLU A 98 1.67 5.93 -2.19
C GLU A 98 1.52 5.06 -0.95
N LEU A 99 2.45 5.15 0.00
CA LEU A 99 2.36 4.45 1.29
C LEU A 99 1.16 4.95 2.11
N ALA A 100 0.88 6.26 2.10
CA ALA A 100 -0.29 6.82 2.76
C ALA A 100 -1.61 6.35 2.14
N ALA A 101 -1.66 6.20 0.80
CA ALA A 101 -2.80 5.63 0.11
C ALA A 101 -3.05 4.18 0.56
N LEU A 102 -2.02 3.33 0.55
CA LEU A 102 -2.12 1.96 1.06
C LEU A 102 -2.59 1.93 2.52
N ARG A 103 -1.96 2.70 3.42
CA ARG A 103 -2.36 2.78 4.83
C ARG A 103 -3.83 3.14 4.98
N ARG A 104 -4.29 4.17 4.27
CA ARG A 104 -5.69 4.62 4.31
C ARG A 104 -6.65 3.54 3.82
N GLY A 105 -6.31 2.82 2.75
CA GLY A 105 -7.06 1.68 2.26
C GLY A 105 -7.20 0.58 3.31
N LEU A 106 -6.11 0.21 3.97
CA LEU A 106 -6.11 -0.81 5.02
C LEU A 106 -6.93 -0.39 6.25
N GLU A 107 -6.84 0.88 6.69
CA GLU A 107 -7.70 1.40 7.75
C GLU A 107 -9.19 1.23 7.40
N LEU A 108 -9.56 1.48 6.14
CA LEU A 108 -10.93 1.33 5.66
C LEU A 108 -11.34 -0.14 5.63
N ALA A 109 -10.47 -1.07 5.21
CA ALA A 109 -10.76 -2.50 5.29
C ALA A 109 -11.03 -2.95 6.72
N VAL A 110 -10.16 -2.59 7.67
CA VAL A 110 -10.31 -2.90 9.10
C VAL A 110 -11.66 -2.39 9.62
N ARG A 111 -12.00 -1.12 9.36
CA ARG A 111 -13.29 -0.53 9.78
C ARG A 111 -14.51 -1.22 9.16
N ASN A 112 -14.36 -1.91 8.04
CA ASN A 112 -15.45 -2.59 7.33
C ASN A 112 -15.47 -4.10 7.61
N GLY A 113 -14.60 -4.61 8.49
CA GLY A 113 -14.49 -6.03 8.76
C GLY A 113 -14.00 -6.84 7.56
N TRP A 114 -13.37 -6.21 6.57
CA TRP A 114 -12.78 -6.91 5.43
C TRP A 114 -11.43 -7.47 5.82
N ARG A 115 -11.41 -8.76 6.18
CA ARG A 115 -10.24 -9.41 6.77
C ARG A 115 -9.30 -10.05 5.75
N ARG A 116 -9.73 -10.28 4.50
CA ARG A 116 -8.87 -10.80 3.41
C ARG A 116 -8.72 -9.75 2.32
N VAL A 117 -7.55 -9.12 2.26
CA VAL A 117 -7.30 -7.95 1.40
C VAL A 117 -6.20 -8.22 0.40
N TRP A 118 -6.48 -8.01 -0.89
CA TRP A 118 -5.45 -7.97 -1.92
C TRP A 118 -5.19 -6.52 -2.30
N ALA A 119 -4.09 -5.95 -1.82
CA ALA A 119 -3.65 -4.61 -2.20
C ALA A 119 -2.83 -4.61 -3.48
N GLU A 120 -3.11 -3.69 -4.38
CA GLU A 120 -2.46 -3.59 -5.69
C GLU A 120 -2.21 -2.12 -6.04
N GLY A 121 -0.94 -1.75 -6.22
CA GLY A 121 -0.52 -0.39 -6.59
C GLY A 121 0.35 -0.38 -7.84
N ASP A 122 0.63 0.79 -8.41
CA ASP A 122 1.48 0.95 -9.60
C ASP A 122 2.89 1.50 -9.31
N SER A 123 3.19 1.90 -8.07
CA SER A 123 4.57 2.10 -7.64
C SER A 123 5.25 0.77 -7.27
N LYS A 124 6.03 0.22 -8.20
CA LYS A 124 6.87 -0.97 -7.95
C LYS A 124 7.80 -0.76 -6.75
N ALA A 125 8.38 0.42 -6.59
CA ALA A 125 9.27 0.73 -5.47
C ALA A 125 8.54 0.57 -4.12
N VAL A 126 7.32 1.10 -4.01
CA VAL A 126 6.52 1.00 -2.78
C VAL A 126 6.06 -0.43 -2.54
N VAL A 127 5.63 -1.14 -3.58
CA VAL A 127 5.30 -2.56 -3.49
C VAL A 127 6.51 -3.37 -3.02
N ASP A 128 7.69 -3.14 -3.58
CA ASP A 128 8.92 -3.84 -3.18
C ASP A 128 9.31 -3.50 -1.74
N VAL A 129 9.16 -2.24 -1.30
CA VAL A 129 9.33 -1.87 0.11
C VAL A 129 8.35 -2.65 0.98
N VAL A 130 7.04 -2.58 0.74
CA VAL A 130 6.04 -3.32 1.55
C VAL A 130 6.30 -4.82 1.56
N CYS A 131 6.87 -5.37 0.49
CA CYS A 131 7.22 -6.78 0.39
C CYS A 131 8.60 -7.17 0.93
N ASP A 132 9.32 -6.24 1.59
CA ASP A 132 10.69 -6.43 2.08
C ASP A 132 11.68 -6.86 0.99
N ARG A 133 11.47 -6.37 -0.23
CA ARG A 133 12.34 -6.56 -1.41
C ARG A 133 13.22 -5.35 -1.68
N ALA A 134 12.97 -4.24 -1.00
CA ALA A 134 13.73 -3.01 -1.08
C ALA A 134 13.79 -2.33 0.28
N ASP A 135 14.88 -1.59 0.53
CA ASP A 135 15.06 -0.82 1.75
C ASP A 135 14.14 0.43 1.76
N VAL A 136 13.79 0.88 2.96
CA VAL A 136 13.03 2.11 3.15
C VAL A 136 13.91 3.34 2.85
N GLN A 137 13.36 4.33 2.15
CA GLN A 137 14.14 5.46 1.62
C GLN A 137 14.17 6.71 2.52
N SER A 138 13.22 6.85 3.46
CA SER A 138 13.11 8.02 4.35
C SER A 138 12.59 7.65 5.75
N GLU A 139 12.64 8.58 6.71
CA GLU A 139 11.99 8.40 8.03
C GLU A 139 10.46 8.40 7.92
N GLU A 140 9.90 9.19 7.00
CA GLU A 140 8.48 9.25 6.74
C GLU A 140 7.94 7.94 6.15
N ASP A 141 8.67 7.35 5.20
CA ASP A 141 8.36 6.04 4.65
C ASP A 141 8.40 4.98 5.78
N LEU A 142 9.41 5.05 6.66
CA LEU A 142 9.56 4.13 7.78
C LEU A 142 8.39 4.24 8.77
N ARG A 143 7.97 5.47 9.09
CA ARG A 143 6.80 5.74 9.92
C ARG A 143 5.54 5.14 9.31
N LEU A 144 5.29 5.37 8.02
CA LEU A 144 4.12 4.79 7.34
C LEU A 144 4.17 3.27 7.29
N CYS A 145 5.34 2.66 7.07
CA CYS A 145 5.50 1.22 7.15
C CYS A 145 5.16 0.68 8.56
N ARG A 146 5.51 1.39 9.65
CA ARG A 146 5.12 1.00 11.01
C ARG A 146 3.60 1.09 11.21
N GLU A 147 2.96 2.13 10.69
CA GLU A 147 1.51 2.29 10.76
C GLU A 147 0.78 1.20 9.97
N ILE A 148 1.27 0.86 8.77
CA ILE A 148 0.77 -0.27 7.97
C ILE A 148 0.93 -1.57 8.75
N ALA A 149 2.12 -1.82 9.31
CA ALA A 149 2.41 -3.02 10.10
C ALA A 149 1.44 -3.18 11.30
N ALA A 150 1.08 -2.08 11.97
CA ALA A 150 0.12 -2.09 13.07
C ALA A 150 -1.33 -2.48 12.68
N LEU A 151 -1.69 -2.35 11.39
CA LEU A 151 -3.00 -2.75 10.88
C LEU A 151 -3.05 -4.25 10.53
N LEU A 152 -1.92 -4.86 10.20
CA LEU A 152 -1.86 -6.25 9.70
C LEU A 152 -2.43 -7.30 10.66
N PRO A 153 -2.22 -7.22 11.99
CA PRO A 153 -2.81 -8.19 12.93
C PRO A 153 -4.34 -8.22 12.96
N GLN A 154 -5.00 -7.23 12.36
CA GLN A 154 -6.47 -7.14 12.28
C GLN A 154 -7.03 -7.81 11.02
N LEU A 155 -6.16 -8.26 10.11
CA LEU A 155 -6.50 -8.99 8.89
C LEU A 155 -6.28 -10.50 9.10
N ASP A 156 -7.04 -11.31 8.38
CA ASP A 156 -6.83 -12.75 8.29
C ASP A 156 -5.79 -13.11 7.22
N ASP A 157 -5.78 -12.37 6.10
CA ASP A 157 -4.85 -12.60 5.00
C ASP A 157 -4.63 -11.30 4.20
N MET A 158 -3.41 -11.12 3.70
CA MET A 158 -3.05 -9.97 2.86
C MET A 158 -2.12 -10.37 1.72
N ALA A 159 -2.54 -10.05 0.49
CA ALA A 159 -1.71 -10.12 -0.69
C ALA A 159 -1.33 -8.71 -1.16
N VAL A 160 -0.13 -8.55 -1.72
CA VAL A 160 0.33 -7.29 -2.30
C VAL A 160 0.87 -7.56 -3.69
N SER A 161 0.43 -6.82 -4.70
CA SER A 161 0.94 -6.93 -6.07
C SER A 161 1.20 -5.56 -6.69
N HIS A 162 2.00 -5.57 -7.75
CA HIS A 162 2.16 -4.44 -8.64
C HIS A 162 1.32 -4.63 -9.91
N VAL A 163 0.65 -3.56 -10.34
CA VAL A 163 -0.03 -3.46 -11.64
C VAL A 163 0.50 -2.24 -12.37
N ARG A 164 0.59 -2.25 -13.71
CA ARG A 164 0.96 -1.01 -14.42
C ARG A 164 -0.19 0.01 -14.33
N ARG A 165 0.14 1.29 -14.50
CA ARG A 165 -0.81 2.43 -14.54
C ARG A 165 -2.07 2.18 -15.38
N GLY A 166 -1.98 1.41 -16.46
CA GLY A 166 -3.13 1.00 -17.27
C GLY A 166 -4.22 0.23 -16.51
N GLY A 167 -3.83 -0.60 -15.55
CA GLY A 167 -4.73 -1.34 -14.66
C GLY A 167 -5.09 -0.57 -13.38
N ASN A 168 -4.34 0.49 -13.03
CA ASN A 168 -4.57 1.29 -11.83
C ASN A 168 -5.37 2.58 -12.07
N LYS A 169 -5.92 2.79 -13.28
CA LYS A 169 -6.58 4.05 -13.69
C LYS A 169 -7.65 4.56 -12.73
N VAL A 170 -8.42 3.65 -12.11
CA VAL A 170 -9.50 4.05 -11.20
C VAL A 170 -8.94 4.64 -9.90
N ALA A 171 -7.93 4.01 -9.30
CA ALA A 171 -7.27 4.54 -8.11
C ALA A 171 -6.56 5.87 -8.43
N HIS A 172 -5.94 5.97 -9.60
CA HIS A 172 -5.36 7.22 -10.10
C HIS A 172 -6.39 8.34 -10.25
N GLY A 173 -7.57 8.03 -10.79
CA GLY A 173 -8.68 8.97 -10.85
C GLY A 173 -9.11 9.46 -9.46
N PHE A 174 -9.14 8.57 -8.46
CA PHE A 174 -9.42 8.96 -7.08
C PHE A 174 -8.31 9.84 -6.47
N ALA A 175 -7.03 9.55 -6.75
CA ALA A 175 -5.93 10.41 -6.30
C ALA A 175 -6.04 11.82 -6.92
N GLU A 176 -6.36 11.91 -8.21
CA GLU A 176 -6.62 13.18 -8.90
C GLU A 176 -7.85 13.93 -8.34
N LEU A 177 -8.92 13.22 -7.96
CA LEU A 177 -10.04 13.81 -7.22
C LEU A 177 -9.59 14.34 -5.85
N GLY A 178 -8.66 13.65 -5.19
CA GLY A 178 -8.07 14.05 -3.92
C GLY A 178 -7.38 15.41 -4.01
N HIS A 179 -6.71 15.73 -5.12
CA HIS A 179 -6.12 17.06 -5.35
C HIS A 179 -7.16 18.18 -5.33
N ARG A 180 -8.41 17.90 -5.65
CA ARG A 180 -9.51 18.89 -5.68
C ARG A 180 -10.35 18.87 -4.40
N ALA A 181 -10.14 17.89 -3.54
CA ALA A 181 -10.93 17.72 -2.32
C ALA A 181 -10.51 18.73 -1.24
N THR A 182 -11.50 19.38 -0.62
CA THR A 182 -11.30 20.23 0.57
C THR A 182 -11.33 19.44 1.87
N ARG A 183 -11.89 18.23 1.85
CA ARG A 183 -11.99 17.30 2.98
C ARG A 183 -11.89 15.86 2.48
N PRO A 184 -11.49 14.89 3.31
CA PRO A 184 -11.50 13.48 2.94
C PRO A 184 -12.88 13.04 2.45
N ARG A 185 -12.91 12.28 1.35
CA ARG A 185 -14.13 11.74 0.75
C ARG A 185 -14.08 10.23 0.72
N VAL A 186 -15.19 9.61 1.05
CA VAL A 186 -15.42 8.16 0.91
C VAL A 186 -16.76 7.97 0.22
N TRP A 187 -16.76 7.19 -0.86
CA TRP A 187 -17.94 6.78 -1.62
C TRP A 187 -18.21 5.32 -1.33
N ARG A 188 -19.49 4.95 -1.16
CA ARG A 188 -19.91 3.58 -0.83
C ARG A 188 -21.17 3.25 -1.61
N VAL A 189 -21.33 1.98 -1.95
CA VAL A 189 -22.64 1.47 -2.37
C VAL A 189 -23.57 1.50 -1.15
N LYS A 190 -24.75 2.08 -1.31
CA LYS A 190 -25.82 1.93 -0.33
C LYS A 190 -26.56 0.65 -0.71
N PHE A 191 -26.51 -0.35 0.16
CA PHE A 191 -27.50 -1.42 0.09
C PHE A 191 -28.80 -0.81 0.65
N VAL A 192 -29.76 -0.62 -0.24
CA VAL A 192 -31.11 -0.14 0.08
C VAL A 192 -31.96 -1.31 0.53
#